data_AF-A0AAU9QJM6-F1
#
_entry.id   AF-A0AAU9QJM6-F1
#
_cell.length_a   1.000
_cell.length_b   1.000
_cell.length_c   1.000
_cell.angle_alpha   90.00
_cell.angle_beta   90.00
_cell.angle_gamma   90.00
#
_symmetry.space_group_name_H-M   'P 1'
#
loop_
_entity.id
_entity.type
_entity.pdbx_description
1 polymer ?
#
loop_
_entity_poly.entity_id
_entity_poly.type
_entity_poly.pdbx_seq_one_letter_code
_entity_poly.pdbx_strand_id
1 'polypeptide(L)'
;MLQQSLQGYDSSDRVNESEKAFERLLETATDASTIPTPSAEGKPINTNVGLTAEERSNVKMAKGMILRPLRAALKSKDWVKNSFGRRGERLAQDRLYRALIDGKCMETETVSKSENTAVTTLLDMSSSMKDSMDGGRNSGPRRCDVAEQVMLALSSALDQLKVVNSAYFFQTDENTGSIIRPYKTFKEKAKTMEKRIGITPSGGTPTGEALWKALVDINQRREPRKVIYIITDGCAQSATQLQAGYELAESLGIEIYTVLIGLDWKYDFAQDKFCRVFNARDLGRAFKDITIKSI
;
A
#
# COMPACT_ATOMS: atom_id res chain seq x y z
N MET A 1 -16.76 -19.86 -43.67
CA MET A 1 -16.98 -18.42 -43.42
C MET A 1 -17.06 -18.12 -41.91
N LEU A 2 -16.15 -18.68 -41.09
CA LEU A 2 -16.07 -18.44 -39.64
C LEU A 2 -14.61 -18.64 -39.21
N GLN A 3 -13.74 -17.76 -39.69
CA GLN A 3 -12.33 -17.66 -39.29
C GLN A 3 -12.12 -16.19 -38.96
N GLN A 4 -12.14 -15.84 -37.67
CA GLN A 4 -11.54 -14.65 -37.03
C GLN A 4 -12.29 -14.34 -35.72
N SER A 5 -11.77 -14.81 -34.57
CA SER A 5 -11.98 -14.16 -33.26
C SER A 5 -11.17 -14.78 -32.10
N LEU A 6 -10.02 -15.39 -32.35
CA LEU A 6 -9.13 -15.92 -31.29
C LEU A 6 -7.72 -15.32 -31.40
N GLN A 7 -7.66 -14.02 -31.63
CA GLN A 7 -6.42 -13.26 -31.67
C GLN A 7 -6.22 -12.59 -30.31
N GLY A 8 -5.26 -13.12 -29.54
CA GLY A 8 -4.57 -12.44 -28.44
C GLY A 8 -5.39 -12.05 -27.21
N TYR A 9 -5.53 -12.97 -26.24
CA TYR A 9 -5.81 -12.59 -24.85
C TYR A 9 -4.49 -12.09 -24.23
N ASP A 10 -4.11 -10.89 -24.63
CA ASP A 10 -2.85 -10.22 -24.29
C ASP A 10 -2.96 -9.60 -22.88
N SER A 11 -1.83 -9.32 -22.24
CA SER A 11 -1.75 -8.59 -20.97
C SER A 11 -2.58 -7.29 -20.94
N SER A 12 -2.84 -6.70 -22.10
CA SER A 12 -3.77 -5.60 -22.29
C SER A 12 -5.23 -5.94 -21.92
N ASP A 13 -5.70 -7.17 -22.15
CA ASP A 13 -7.09 -7.57 -21.87
C ASP A 13 -7.39 -7.71 -20.38
N ARG A 14 -6.38 -8.05 -19.55
CA ARG A 14 -6.52 -8.03 -18.08
C ARG A 14 -6.49 -6.63 -17.51
N VAL A 15 -5.65 -5.74 -18.07
CA VAL A 15 -5.70 -4.31 -17.74
C VAL A 15 -7.09 -3.79 -18.07
N ASN A 16 -7.63 -4.15 -19.23
CA ASN A 16 -8.96 -3.80 -19.69
C ASN A 16 -10.09 -4.41 -18.83
N GLU A 17 -9.96 -5.64 -18.33
CA GLU A 17 -10.93 -6.22 -17.39
C GLU A 17 -10.86 -5.57 -16.00
N SER A 18 -9.66 -5.23 -15.50
CA SER A 18 -9.52 -4.52 -14.23
C SER A 18 -9.96 -3.05 -14.33
N GLU A 19 -9.75 -2.40 -15.48
CA GLU A 19 -10.27 -1.07 -15.80
C GLU A 19 -11.79 -1.12 -15.95
N LYS A 20 -12.35 -2.12 -16.64
CA LYS A 20 -13.81 -2.31 -16.71
C LYS A 20 -14.44 -2.70 -15.38
N ALA A 21 -13.76 -3.48 -14.55
CA ALA A 21 -14.22 -3.77 -13.18
C ALA A 21 -14.17 -2.51 -12.32
N PHE A 22 -13.12 -1.70 -12.47
CA PHE A 22 -12.98 -0.40 -11.82
C PHE A 22 -14.05 0.59 -12.29
N GLU A 23 -14.33 0.70 -13.59
CA GLU A 23 -15.40 1.52 -14.18
C GLU A 23 -16.78 1.04 -13.73
N ARG A 24 -17.04 -0.28 -13.76
CA ARG A 24 -18.30 -0.85 -13.26
C ARG A 24 -18.48 -0.61 -11.76
N LEU A 25 -17.42 -0.73 -10.96
CA LEU A 25 -17.48 -0.46 -9.52
C LEU A 25 -17.62 1.03 -9.23
N LEU A 26 -17.02 1.91 -10.04
CA LEU A 26 -17.28 3.35 -10.00
C LEU A 26 -18.74 3.66 -10.37
N GLU A 27 -19.32 2.95 -11.34
CA GLU A 27 -20.74 3.04 -11.71
C GLU A 27 -21.66 2.44 -10.64
N THR A 28 -21.21 1.44 -9.88
CA THR A 28 -22.00 0.82 -8.80
C THR A 28 -21.90 1.63 -7.50
N ALA A 29 -20.78 2.32 -7.26
CA ALA A 29 -20.56 3.24 -6.16
C ALA A 29 -21.23 4.62 -6.37
N THR A 30 -22.13 4.75 -7.35
CA THR A 30 -22.80 5.99 -7.79
C THR A 30 -23.71 6.67 -6.78
N ASP A 31 -23.85 6.15 -5.56
CA ASP A 31 -24.26 7.00 -4.46
C ASP A 31 -23.16 8.03 -4.21
N ALA A 32 -23.39 9.26 -4.68
CA ALA A 32 -22.44 10.39 -4.67
C ALA A 32 -21.83 10.74 -3.30
N SER A 33 -22.28 10.11 -2.21
CA SER A 33 -21.69 10.23 -0.87
C SER A 33 -20.52 9.26 -0.60
N THR A 34 -20.39 8.20 -1.41
CA THR A 34 -19.47 7.07 -1.18
C THR A 34 -18.16 7.21 -1.95
N ILE A 35 -18.17 7.87 -3.12
CA ILE A 35 -16.96 8.17 -3.90
C ILE A 35 -16.43 9.53 -3.44
N PRO A 36 -15.24 9.57 -2.82
CA PRO A 36 -14.65 10.84 -2.43
C PRO A 36 -14.24 11.64 -3.67
N THR A 37 -14.54 12.93 -3.66
CA THR A 37 -14.11 13.85 -4.72
C THR A 37 -12.59 13.77 -4.85
N PRO A 38 -12.01 13.68 -6.07
CA PRO A 38 -10.56 13.62 -6.22
C PRO A 38 -9.95 14.91 -5.66
N SER A 39 -9.41 14.83 -4.45
CA SER A 39 -8.64 15.96 -3.93
C SER A 39 -7.40 16.10 -4.80
N ALA A 40 -7.18 17.30 -5.34
CA ALA A 40 -6.09 17.57 -6.27
C ALA A 40 -4.76 17.16 -5.63
N GLU A 41 -3.92 16.43 -6.37
CA GLU A 41 -2.56 16.11 -5.93
C GLU A 41 -1.83 17.40 -5.55
N GLY A 42 -1.70 17.65 -4.25
CA GLY A 42 -0.94 18.81 -3.80
C GLY A 42 0.55 18.55 -4.03
N LYS A 43 1.28 19.59 -4.42
CA LYS A 43 2.73 19.50 -4.60
C LYS A 43 3.41 19.05 -3.29
N PRO A 44 4.50 18.27 -3.36
CA PRO A 44 5.25 17.87 -2.17
C PRO A 44 5.70 19.10 -1.39
N ILE A 45 5.56 19.05 -0.06
CA ILE A 45 5.98 20.13 0.84
C ILE A 45 7.45 19.87 1.21
N ASN A 46 8.30 20.87 1.05
CA ASN A 46 9.67 20.84 1.58
C ASN A 46 9.69 21.62 2.89
N THR A 47 9.94 20.93 3.99
CA THR A 47 9.92 21.52 5.35
C THR A 47 11.27 22.12 5.72
N ASN A 48 12.37 21.69 5.06
CA ASN A 48 13.76 22.02 5.40
C ASN A 48 14.16 21.72 6.86
N VAL A 49 13.31 21.07 7.66
CA VAL A 49 13.58 20.77 9.08
C VAL A 49 14.63 19.66 9.20
N GLY A 50 14.57 18.65 8.32
CA GLY A 50 15.54 17.54 8.27
C GLY A 50 15.53 16.67 9.53
N LEU A 51 15.94 15.39 9.40
CA LEU A 51 16.05 14.53 10.58
C LEU A 51 17.23 14.93 11.47
N THR A 52 17.01 14.92 12.79
CA THR A 52 18.07 14.96 13.80
C THR A 52 18.94 13.69 13.74
N ALA A 53 20.13 13.73 14.36
CA ALA A 53 21.04 12.57 14.36
C ALA A 53 20.42 11.34 15.05
N GLU A 54 19.65 11.56 16.12
CA GLU A 54 18.98 10.49 16.87
C GLU A 54 17.89 9.82 16.03
N GLU A 55 17.06 10.60 15.35
CA GLU A 55 16.00 10.06 14.48
C GLU A 55 16.58 9.30 13.30
N ARG A 56 17.69 9.76 12.70
CA ARG A 56 18.39 9.00 11.65
C ARG A 56 18.90 7.65 12.16
N SER A 57 19.40 7.62 13.39
CA SER A 57 19.86 6.38 14.03
C SER A 57 18.69 5.42 14.24
N ASN A 58 17.56 5.92 14.75
CA ASN A 58 16.33 5.14 14.95
C ASN A 58 15.80 4.58 13.63
N VAL A 59 15.75 5.38 12.56
CA VAL A 59 15.35 4.94 11.22
C VAL A 59 16.27 3.85 10.68
N LYS A 60 17.59 3.99 10.86
CA LYS A 60 18.56 2.99 10.42
C LYS A 60 18.38 1.65 11.16
N MET A 61 18.14 1.70 12.47
CA MET A 61 17.85 0.51 13.27
C MET A 61 16.53 -0.13 12.86
N ALA A 62 15.45 0.66 12.78
CA ALA A 62 14.12 0.19 12.35
C ALA A 62 14.19 -0.46 10.96
N LYS A 63 14.88 0.18 10.01
CA LYS A 63 15.16 -0.37 8.68
C LYS A 63 15.84 -1.74 8.77
N GLY A 64 16.89 -1.86 9.59
CA GLY A 64 17.61 -3.12 9.78
C GLY A 64 16.71 -4.24 10.32
N MET A 65 15.81 -3.90 11.25
CA MET A 65 14.87 -4.85 11.85
C MET A 65 13.78 -5.31 10.89
N ILE A 66 13.24 -4.42 10.05
CA ILE A 66 12.16 -4.76 9.11
C ILE A 66 12.65 -5.40 7.81
N LEU A 67 13.91 -5.16 7.41
CA LEU A 67 14.40 -5.57 6.08
C LEU A 67 14.28 -7.08 5.86
N ARG A 68 14.65 -7.90 6.86
CA ARG A 68 14.58 -9.36 6.77
C ARG A 68 13.14 -9.89 6.73
N PRO A 69 12.24 -9.54 7.67
CA PRO A 69 10.85 -10.00 7.60
C PRO A 69 10.13 -9.49 6.35
N LEU A 70 10.35 -8.23 5.93
CA LEU A 70 9.77 -7.68 4.70
C LEU A 70 10.26 -8.45 3.47
N ARG A 71 11.56 -8.77 3.39
CA ARG A 71 12.10 -9.59 2.31
C ARG A 71 11.49 -10.99 2.29
N ALA A 72 11.24 -11.58 3.46
CA ALA A 72 10.56 -12.87 3.55
C ALA A 72 9.11 -12.78 3.08
N ALA A 73 8.35 -11.78 3.53
CA ALA A 73 6.95 -11.52 3.15
C ALA A 73 6.78 -11.27 1.64
N LEU A 74 7.75 -10.58 1.04
CA LEU A 74 7.74 -10.29 -0.39
C LEU A 74 8.07 -11.53 -1.21
N LYS A 75 9.00 -12.36 -0.75
CA LYS A 75 9.41 -13.61 -1.42
C LYS A 75 8.44 -14.77 -1.23
N SER A 76 7.83 -14.92 -0.04
CA SER A 76 6.95 -16.04 0.26
C SER A 76 5.67 -16.02 -0.57
N LYS A 77 5.33 -14.85 -1.11
CA LYS A 77 4.26 -14.61 -2.08
C LYS A 77 4.85 -14.16 -3.42
N ASP A 78 5.98 -14.76 -3.83
CA ASP A 78 6.43 -14.63 -5.22
C ASP A 78 5.28 -15.12 -6.11
N TRP A 79 4.78 -14.22 -6.97
CA TRP A 79 3.63 -14.52 -7.82
C TRP A 79 4.03 -15.62 -8.81
N VAL A 80 3.34 -16.76 -8.71
CA VAL A 80 3.49 -17.88 -9.61
C VAL A 80 2.52 -17.67 -10.77
N LYS A 81 3.04 -17.34 -11.94
CA LYS A 81 2.23 -17.29 -13.17
C LYS A 81 2.36 -18.63 -13.88
N ASN A 82 1.27 -19.39 -13.91
CA ASN A 82 1.18 -20.58 -14.76
C ASN A 82 0.81 -20.14 -16.18
N SER A 83 1.69 -20.41 -17.12
CA SER A 83 1.45 -20.17 -18.54
C SER A 83 1.31 -21.49 -19.29
N PHE A 84 0.38 -21.56 -20.25
CA PHE A 84 0.10 -22.77 -21.00
C PHE A 84 0.56 -22.62 -22.45
N GLY A 85 1.44 -23.52 -22.87
CA GLY A 85 2.07 -23.50 -24.18
C GLY A 85 2.28 -24.91 -24.74
N ARG A 86 2.91 -24.98 -25.92
CA ARG A 86 3.29 -26.26 -26.57
C ARG A 86 4.50 -26.93 -25.92
N ARG A 87 5.19 -26.20 -25.05
CA ARG A 87 6.35 -26.64 -24.27
C ARG A 87 6.21 -26.06 -22.87
N GLY A 88 6.71 -26.80 -21.89
CA GLY A 88 6.64 -26.46 -20.48
C GLY A 88 7.21 -27.60 -19.64
N GLU A 89 7.29 -27.38 -18.33
CA GLU A 89 7.89 -28.31 -17.38
C GLU A 89 6.92 -29.40 -16.94
N ARG A 90 5.63 -29.08 -16.91
CA ARG A 90 4.56 -30.00 -16.47
C ARG A 90 3.47 -30.10 -17.52
N LEU A 91 2.73 -31.20 -17.50
CA LEU A 91 1.57 -31.41 -18.35
C LEU A 91 0.30 -31.01 -17.59
N ALA A 92 -0.48 -30.09 -18.13
CA ALA A 92 -1.75 -29.65 -17.56
C ALA A 92 -2.84 -30.68 -17.89
N GLN A 93 -3.15 -31.55 -16.93
CA GLN A 93 -4.07 -32.69 -17.11
C GLN A 93 -5.49 -32.25 -17.50
N ASP A 94 -5.96 -31.14 -16.94
CA ASP A 94 -7.24 -30.50 -17.24
C ASP A 94 -7.32 -29.93 -18.68
N ARG A 95 -6.18 -29.74 -19.34
CA ARG A 95 -6.04 -29.16 -20.68
C ARG A 95 -5.49 -30.12 -21.73
N LEU A 96 -5.46 -31.42 -21.43
CA LEU A 96 -5.05 -32.48 -22.36
C LEU A 96 -5.84 -32.45 -23.67
N TYR A 97 -7.12 -32.08 -23.63
CA TYR A 97 -7.96 -31.95 -24.83
C TYR A 97 -7.38 -30.96 -25.86
N ARG A 98 -6.54 -30.01 -25.43
CA ARG A 98 -5.88 -29.03 -26.31
C ARG A 98 -4.66 -29.60 -27.02
N ALA A 99 -4.14 -30.75 -26.60
CA ALA A 99 -3.01 -31.42 -27.27
C ALA A 99 -3.31 -31.71 -28.75
N LEU A 100 -4.56 -32.11 -29.04
CA LEU A 100 -5.05 -32.38 -30.40
C LEU A 100 -5.48 -31.12 -31.17
N ILE A 101 -5.72 -30.00 -30.49
CA ILE A 101 -6.23 -28.76 -31.12
C ILE A 101 -5.08 -27.83 -31.47
N ASP A 102 -4.38 -27.33 -30.46
CA ASP A 102 -3.33 -26.32 -30.64
C ASP A 102 -2.02 -26.66 -29.92
N GLY A 103 -1.96 -27.82 -29.25
CA GLY A 103 -0.82 -28.35 -28.53
C GLY A 103 -0.55 -27.65 -27.20
N LYS A 104 -1.37 -26.68 -26.77
CA LYS A 104 -1.10 -25.85 -25.57
C LYS A 104 -1.55 -26.52 -24.27
N CYS A 105 -1.02 -27.71 -24.01
CA CYS A 105 -1.29 -28.51 -22.82
C CYS A 105 -0.10 -28.56 -21.84
N MET A 106 1.03 -27.94 -22.17
CA MET A 106 2.19 -27.88 -21.27
C MET A 106 2.13 -26.62 -20.42
N GLU A 107 2.29 -26.78 -19.12
CA GLU A 107 2.36 -25.73 -18.11
C GLU A 107 3.82 -25.34 -17.87
N THR A 108 4.09 -24.04 -17.94
CA THR A 108 5.36 -23.44 -17.50
C THR A 108 5.07 -22.55 -16.30
N GLU A 109 5.71 -22.88 -15.18
CA GLU A 109 5.64 -22.12 -13.95
C GLU A 109 6.67 -20.98 -13.99
N THR A 110 6.22 -19.72 -14.05
CA THR A 110 7.13 -18.58 -13.95
C THR A 110 7.02 -17.98 -12.55
N VAL A 111 8.01 -18.27 -11.71
CA VAL A 111 8.17 -17.65 -10.38
C VAL A 111 8.88 -16.32 -10.55
N SER A 112 8.17 -15.20 -10.34
CA SER A 112 8.79 -13.88 -10.44
C SER A 112 9.36 -13.41 -9.11
N LYS A 113 10.62 -12.95 -9.11
CA LYS A 113 11.29 -12.35 -7.94
C LYS A 113 10.66 -10.99 -7.57
N SER A 114 10.98 -10.53 -6.36
CA SER A 114 10.61 -9.28 -5.64
C SER A 114 10.38 -7.96 -6.42
N GLU A 115 10.69 -7.88 -7.71
CA GLU A 115 10.47 -6.71 -8.59
C GLU A 115 9.00 -6.58 -9.06
N ASN A 116 8.14 -7.56 -8.71
CA ASN A 116 6.73 -7.63 -9.12
C ASN A 116 5.74 -7.09 -8.09
N THR A 117 6.22 -6.34 -7.09
CA THR A 117 5.36 -5.72 -6.08
C THR A 117 5.41 -4.20 -6.19
N ALA A 118 4.23 -3.56 -6.18
CA ALA A 118 4.08 -2.13 -5.94
C ALA A 118 3.56 -1.91 -4.51
N VAL A 119 4.12 -0.92 -3.82
CA VAL A 119 3.75 -0.58 -2.44
C VAL A 119 3.40 0.90 -2.32
N THR A 120 2.21 1.23 -1.85
CA THR A 120 1.85 2.62 -1.48
C THR A 120 1.74 2.71 0.04
N THR A 121 2.36 3.71 0.66
CA THR A 121 2.22 3.99 2.10
C THR A 121 1.42 5.28 2.30
N LEU A 122 0.40 5.21 3.14
CA LEU A 122 -0.43 6.34 3.55
C LEU A 122 -0.14 6.65 5.02
N LEU A 123 0.21 7.90 5.31
CA LEU A 123 0.47 8.38 6.66
C LEU A 123 -0.57 9.42 7.09
N ASP A 124 -1.23 9.15 8.21
CA ASP A 124 -2.11 10.09 8.88
C ASP A 124 -1.32 11.25 9.47
N MET A 125 -1.75 12.47 9.17
CA MET A 125 -1.26 13.72 9.74
C MET A 125 -2.40 14.54 10.36
N SER A 126 -3.41 13.88 10.91
CA SER A 126 -4.47 14.52 11.67
C SER A 126 -4.00 15.08 13.02
N SER A 127 -4.84 15.91 13.64
CA SER A 127 -4.52 16.60 14.89
C SER A 127 -4.16 15.67 16.06
N SER A 128 -4.71 14.44 16.14
CA SER A 128 -4.37 13.44 17.17
C SER A 128 -2.92 12.98 17.11
N MET A 129 -2.31 13.01 15.92
CA MET A 129 -0.91 12.64 15.72
C MET A 129 0.08 13.61 16.41
N LYS A 130 -0.40 14.76 16.92
CA LYS A 130 0.40 15.67 17.78
C LYS A 130 0.63 15.10 19.17
N ASP A 131 -0.22 14.20 19.64
CA ASP A 131 -0.15 13.67 20.99
C ASP A 131 1.14 12.88 21.19
N SER A 132 1.67 12.95 22.41
CA SER A 132 2.80 12.11 22.82
C SER A 132 2.39 10.64 22.85
N MET A 133 3.34 9.75 22.54
CA MET A 133 3.12 8.29 22.57
C MET A 133 2.59 7.77 23.93
N ASP A 134 2.86 8.47 25.03
CA ASP A 134 2.49 8.09 26.41
C ASP A 134 1.08 8.57 26.83
N GLY A 135 0.19 8.87 25.88
CA GLY A 135 -1.21 9.23 26.17
C GLY A 135 -1.39 10.60 26.83
N GLY A 136 -0.66 11.62 26.37
CA GLY A 136 -0.84 13.03 26.77
C GLY A 136 0.08 13.53 27.89
N ARG A 137 1.00 12.69 28.39
CA ARG A 137 2.14 13.17 29.17
C ARG A 137 3.15 13.74 28.18
N ASN A 138 3.18 15.07 28.01
CA ASN A 138 3.99 15.86 27.05
C ASN A 138 5.53 15.69 27.16
N SER A 139 6.03 14.53 27.60
CA SER A 139 7.43 14.21 27.85
C SER A 139 8.03 13.23 26.84
N GLY A 140 7.22 12.61 25.98
CA GLY A 140 7.64 11.61 25.00
C GLY A 140 7.60 12.10 23.55
N PRO A 141 8.21 11.34 22.60
CA PRO A 141 8.12 11.65 21.17
C PRO A 141 6.65 11.71 20.73
N ARG A 142 6.35 12.57 19.75
CA ARG A 142 5.00 12.68 19.19
C ARG A 142 4.72 11.49 18.28
N ARG A 143 3.45 11.11 18.17
CA ARG A 143 3.00 10.03 17.27
C ARG A 143 3.43 10.30 15.82
N CYS A 144 3.32 11.54 15.36
CA CYS A 144 3.76 11.94 14.01
C CYS A 144 5.25 11.66 13.75
N ASP A 145 6.12 11.95 14.72
CA ASP A 145 7.57 11.79 14.56
C ASP A 145 7.94 10.31 14.43
N VAL A 146 7.30 9.45 15.25
CA VAL A 146 7.46 7.99 15.15
C VAL A 146 6.91 7.48 13.82
N ALA A 147 5.76 7.99 13.39
CA ALA A 147 5.12 7.56 12.15
C ALA A 147 5.94 7.90 10.90
N GLU A 148 6.51 9.10 10.84
CA GLU A 148 7.42 9.51 9.76
C GLU A 148 8.70 8.65 9.75
N GLN A 149 9.27 8.35 10.93
CA GLN A 149 10.43 7.47 11.04
C GLN A 149 10.13 6.05 10.53
N VAL A 150 8.96 5.51 10.89
CA VAL A 150 8.47 4.21 10.43
C VAL A 150 8.31 4.20 8.91
N MET A 151 7.63 5.20 8.35
CA MET A 151 7.40 5.33 6.92
C MET A 151 8.72 5.48 6.14
N LEU A 152 9.67 6.27 6.65
CA LEU A 152 10.99 6.43 6.05
C LEU A 152 11.81 5.13 6.11
N ALA A 153 11.78 4.42 7.23
CA ALA A 153 12.45 3.13 7.38
C ALA A 153 11.88 2.10 6.40
N LEU A 154 10.54 2.00 6.30
CA LEU A 154 9.84 1.13 5.36
C LEU A 154 10.21 1.47 3.92
N SER A 155 10.12 2.74 3.54
CA SER A 155 10.46 3.19 2.19
C SER A 155 11.92 2.92 1.83
N SER A 156 12.83 3.12 2.79
CA SER A 156 14.26 2.84 2.61
C SER A 156 14.57 1.34 2.54
N ALA A 157 13.79 0.50 3.21
CA ALA A 157 13.90 -0.96 3.10
C ALA A 157 13.39 -1.44 1.74
N LEU A 158 12.24 -0.93 1.28
CA LEU A 158 11.67 -1.23 -0.03
C LEU A 158 12.60 -0.83 -1.18
N ASP A 159 13.19 0.38 -1.12
CA ASP A 159 14.21 0.83 -2.07
C ASP A 159 15.41 -0.15 -2.13
N GLN A 160 15.87 -0.65 -0.98
CA GLN A 160 16.98 -1.62 -0.91
C GLN A 160 16.58 -2.99 -1.48
N LEU A 161 15.31 -3.37 -1.37
CA LEU A 161 14.75 -4.58 -1.96
C LEU A 161 14.37 -4.42 -3.43
N LYS A 162 14.56 -3.23 -4.03
CA LYS A 162 14.19 -2.86 -5.40
C LYS A 162 12.69 -3.01 -5.68
N VAL A 163 11.87 -2.76 -4.66
CA VAL A 163 10.42 -2.76 -4.77
C VAL A 163 9.97 -1.36 -5.16
N VAL A 164 9.01 -1.25 -6.09
CA VAL A 164 8.48 0.05 -6.51
C VAL A 164 7.54 0.57 -5.42
N ASN A 165 7.81 1.76 -4.89
CA ASN A 165 7.01 2.30 -3.80
C ASN A 165 6.82 3.81 -3.82
N SER A 166 5.66 4.24 -3.32
CA SER A 166 5.25 5.62 -3.10
C SER A 166 4.81 5.82 -1.63
N ALA A 167 4.82 7.07 -1.18
CA ALA A 167 4.39 7.44 0.15
C ALA A 167 3.66 8.79 0.11
N TYR A 168 2.51 8.87 0.77
CA TYR A 168 1.67 10.05 0.87
C TYR A 168 1.32 10.32 2.33
N PHE A 169 1.10 11.58 2.68
CA PHE A 169 0.37 11.93 3.88
C PHE A 169 -1.03 12.41 3.54
N PHE A 170 -1.92 12.28 4.51
CA PHE A 170 -3.27 12.79 4.44
C PHE A 170 -3.67 13.50 5.73
N GLN A 171 -4.43 14.58 5.61
CA GLN A 171 -4.99 15.36 6.70
C GLN A 171 -6.17 16.19 6.18
N THR A 172 -7.07 16.66 7.03
CA THR A 172 -8.08 17.66 6.63
C THR A 172 -7.59 19.06 7.01
N ASP A 173 -7.77 20.04 6.14
CA ASP A 173 -7.62 21.46 6.45
C ASP A 173 -8.99 22.13 6.49
N GLU A 174 -9.21 23.04 7.44
CA GLU A 174 -10.50 23.71 7.65
C GLU A 174 -10.91 24.55 6.44
N ASN A 175 -9.93 25.09 5.70
CA ASN A 175 -10.19 25.97 4.55
C ASN A 175 -10.19 25.23 3.21
N THR A 176 -9.39 24.18 3.07
CA THR A 176 -9.11 23.51 1.79
C THR A 176 -9.78 22.14 1.66
N GLY A 177 -10.31 21.59 2.76
CA GLY A 177 -10.86 20.24 2.83
C GLY A 177 -9.77 19.18 2.95
N SER A 178 -10.03 17.98 2.45
CA SER A 178 -9.12 16.84 2.53
C SER A 178 -7.86 17.08 1.69
N ILE A 179 -6.69 16.99 2.30
CA ILE A 179 -5.38 17.18 1.68
C ILE A 179 -4.67 15.84 1.62
N ILE A 180 -4.34 15.38 0.41
CA ILE A 180 -3.51 14.19 0.18
C ILE A 180 -2.30 14.62 -0.64
N ARG A 181 -1.09 14.45 -0.12
CA ARG A 181 0.14 14.91 -0.77
C ARG A 181 1.26 13.89 -0.67
N PRO A 182 2.11 13.77 -1.71
CA PRO A 182 3.20 12.80 -1.71
C PRO A 182 4.37 13.27 -0.85
N TYR A 183 4.86 12.40 0.03
CA TYR A 183 6.25 12.45 0.47
C TYR A 183 7.20 11.96 -0.62
N LYS A 184 6.78 10.93 -1.35
CA LYS A 184 7.57 10.25 -2.36
C LYS A 184 6.66 9.69 -3.45
N THR A 185 6.94 10.02 -4.70
CA THR A 185 6.31 9.36 -5.85
C THR A 185 7.05 8.08 -6.22
N PHE A 186 6.42 7.19 -7.00
CA PHE A 186 7.03 5.92 -7.45
C PHE A 186 8.36 6.07 -8.21
N LYS A 187 8.66 7.27 -8.74
CA LYS A 187 9.90 7.57 -9.49
C LYS A 187 11.02 8.10 -8.59
N GLU A 188 10.72 8.49 -7.36
CA GLU A 188 11.68 9.06 -6.43
C GLU A 188 12.33 7.97 -5.56
N LYS A 189 13.36 8.34 -4.79
CA LYS A 189 13.99 7.46 -3.78
C LYS A 189 13.60 7.93 -2.38
N ALA A 190 13.69 7.03 -1.40
CA ALA A 190 13.41 7.31 0.00
C ALA A 190 14.25 8.47 0.56
N LYS A 191 15.47 8.69 0.04
CA LYS A 191 16.31 9.84 0.42
C LYS A 191 15.64 11.20 0.16
N THR A 192 14.71 11.28 -0.81
CA THR A 192 13.95 12.51 -1.07
C THR A 192 12.99 12.85 0.07
N MET A 193 12.51 11.84 0.80
CA MET A 193 11.60 12.01 1.93
C MET A 193 12.27 12.71 3.11
N GLU A 194 13.59 12.54 3.31
CA GLU A 194 14.32 13.17 4.42
C GLU A 194 14.20 14.71 4.46
N LYS A 195 13.89 15.34 3.31
CA LYS A 195 13.68 16.80 3.20
C LYS A 195 12.22 17.21 3.35
N ARG A 196 11.28 16.26 3.28
CA ARG A 196 9.84 16.50 3.22
C ARG A 196 9.11 16.14 4.52
N ILE A 197 9.79 15.46 5.43
CA ILE A 197 9.33 15.13 6.80
C ILE A 197 9.30 16.34 7.74
N GLY A 198 8.67 16.23 8.90
CA GLY A 198 8.44 17.36 9.81
C GLY A 198 7.18 18.13 9.46
N ILE A 199 6.21 17.46 8.84
CA ILE A 199 4.89 18.04 8.56
C ILE A 199 4.17 18.17 9.90
N THR A 200 3.65 19.37 10.18
CA THR A 200 2.87 19.58 11.40
C THR A 200 1.49 18.97 11.20
N PRO A 201 1.08 18.00 12.04
CA PRO A 201 -0.24 17.40 11.90
C PRO A 201 -1.34 18.45 12.11
N SER A 202 -2.48 18.33 11.42
CA SER A 202 -3.59 19.27 11.55
C SER A 202 -4.92 18.69 11.09
N GLY A 203 -6.02 19.24 11.62
CA GLY A 203 -7.39 18.86 11.32
C GLY A 203 -7.72 17.38 11.48
N GLY A 204 -8.49 16.86 10.52
CA GLY A 204 -9.15 15.54 10.57
C GLY A 204 -8.41 14.43 9.82
N THR A 205 -9.05 13.26 9.78
CA THR A 205 -8.47 11.98 9.33
C THR A 205 -9.21 11.45 8.08
N PRO A 206 -8.97 12.01 6.88
CA PRO A 206 -9.68 11.63 5.65
C PRO A 206 -9.15 10.33 5.05
N THR A 207 -9.14 9.24 5.83
CA THR A 207 -8.53 7.96 5.41
C THR A 207 -9.25 7.34 4.22
N GLY A 208 -10.58 7.44 4.15
CA GLY A 208 -11.35 6.93 3.00
C GLY A 208 -10.85 7.57 1.71
N GLU A 209 -10.80 8.90 1.66
CA GLU A 209 -10.29 9.63 0.49
C GLU A 209 -8.84 9.27 0.14
N ALA A 210 -7.98 9.18 1.16
CA ALA A 210 -6.59 8.80 0.98
C ALA A 210 -6.45 7.38 0.40
N LEU A 211 -7.27 6.44 0.87
CA LEU A 211 -7.30 5.07 0.38
C LEU A 211 -7.77 5.00 -1.07
N TRP A 212 -8.86 5.69 -1.41
CA TRP A 212 -9.37 5.77 -2.77
C TRP A 212 -8.33 6.34 -3.74
N LYS A 213 -7.62 7.41 -3.35
CA LYS A 213 -6.52 7.96 -4.14
C LYS A 213 -5.39 6.95 -4.33
N ALA A 214 -5.00 6.25 -3.27
CA ALA A 214 -3.97 5.23 -3.36
C ALA A 214 -4.38 4.04 -4.25
N LEU A 215 -5.65 3.65 -4.23
CA LEU A 215 -6.19 2.59 -5.08
C LEU A 215 -6.10 2.98 -6.56
N VAL A 216 -6.50 4.20 -6.93
CA VAL A 216 -6.34 4.73 -8.30
C VAL A 216 -4.88 4.67 -8.75
N ASP A 217 -3.98 5.21 -7.93
CA ASP A 217 -2.55 5.33 -8.29
C ASP A 217 -1.85 3.97 -8.38
N ILE A 218 -2.12 3.09 -7.41
CA ILE A 218 -1.48 1.78 -7.36
C ILE A 218 -2.09 0.84 -8.41
N ASN A 219 -3.35 1.04 -8.82
CA ASN A 219 -3.98 0.18 -9.82
C ASN A 219 -3.36 0.37 -11.22
N GLN A 220 -2.95 1.59 -11.55
CA GLN A 220 -2.25 1.91 -12.81
C GLN A 220 -0.83 1.31 -12.89
N ARG A 221 -0.35 0.69 -11.81
CA ARG A 221 0.96 0.04 -11.77
C ARG A 221 0.94 -1.29 -12.51
N ARG A 222 1.99 -1.52 -13.30
CA ARG A 222 2.22 -2.77 -14.04
C ARG A 222 2.55 -3.96 -13.12
N GLU A 223 2.98 -3.68 -11.90
CA GLU A 223 3.37 -4.70 -10.93
C GLU A 223 2.13 -5.50 -10.49
N PRO A 224 2.13 -6.84 -10.61
CA PRO A 224 0.94 -7.66 -10.38
C PRO A 224 0.51 -7.72 -8.91
N ARG A 225 1.46 -7.66 -7.98
CA ARG A 225 1.17 -7.63 -6.54
C ARG A 225 1.13 -6.18 -6.08
N LYS A 226 0.02 -5.76 -5.49
CA LYS A 226 -0.20 -4.38 -5.04
C LYS A 226 -0.51 -4.40 -3.54
N VAL A 227 0.23 -3.59 -2.78
CA VAL A 227 0.12 -3.53 -1.33
C VAL A 227 -0.02 -2.08 -0.88
N ILE A 228 -0.98 -1.80 0.00
CA ILE A 228 -1.16 -0.50 0.64
C ILE A 228 -0.91 -0.64 2.14
N TYR A 229 -0.03 0.18 2.70
CA TYR A 229 0.13 0.35 4.14
C TYR A 229 -0.57 1.62 4.58
N ILE A 230 -1.42 1.55 5.60
CA ILE A 230 -2.05 2.71 6.24
C ILE A 230 -1.46 2.87 7.64
N ILE A 231 -0.86 4.02 7.92
CA ILE A 231 -0.27 4.35 9.22
C ILE A 231 -1.15 5.43 9.86
N THR A 232 -1.79 5.14 10.99
CA THR A 232 -2.70 6.06 11.68
C THR A 232 -2.75 5.79 13.19
N ASP A 233 -3.09 6.82 13.97
CA ASP A 233 -3.37 6.73 15.40
C ASP A 233 -4.87 6.89 15.73
N GLY A 234 -5.75 6.90 14.73
CA GLY A 234 -7.12 7.36 14.88
C GLY A 234 -8.14 6.71 13.93
N CYS A 235 -9.34 7.29 13.93
CA CYS A 235 -10.49 6.82 13.16
C CYS A 235 -10.64 7.57 11.86
N ALA A 236 -11.07 6.87 10.79
CA ALA A 236 -11.53 7.54 9.58
C ALA A 236 -12.64 8.55 9.90
N GLN A 237 -12.58 9.69 9.24
CA GLN A 237 -13.64 10.69 9.23
C GLN A 237 -14.95 10.15 8.63
N SER A 238 -14.87 9.17 7.72
CA SER A 238 -16.02 8.49 7.12
C SER A 238 -15.79 6.98 7.07
N ALA A 239 -16.56 6.22 7.88
CA ALA A 239 -16.51 4.77 7.89
C ALA A 239 -17.05 4.15 6.59
N THR A 240 -18.08 4.77 5.98
CA THR A 240 -18.69 4.29 4.74
C THR A 240 -17.73 4.36 3.56
N GLN A 241 -17.02 5.49 3.39
CA GLN A 241 -16.03 5.65 2.33
C GLN A 241 -14.83 4.71 2.51
N LEU A 242 -14.42 4.51 3.77
CA LEU A 242 -13.36 3.57 4.10
C LEU A 242 -13.76 2.13 3.76
N GLN A 243 -14.96 1.71 4.16
CA GLN A 243 -15.50 0.38 3.87
C GLN A 243 -15.57 0.13 2.36
N ALA A 244 -16.12 1.09 1.60
CA ALA A 244 -16.16 1.00 0.14
C ALA A 244 -14.75 0.90 -0.48
N GLY A 245 -13.76 1.61 0.09
CA GLY A 245 -12.37 1.50 -0.32
C GLY A 245 -11.78 0.11 -0.06
N TYR A 246 -12.09 -0.51 1.07
CA TYR A 246 -11.66 -1.89 1.37
C TYR A 246 -12.31 -2.92 0.43
N GLU A 247 -13.61 -2.81 0.16
CA GLU A 247 -14.33 -3.68 -0.76
C GLU A 247 -13.76 -3.57 -2.19
N LEU A 248 -13.48 -2.35 -2.64
CA LEU A 248 -12.82 -2.11 -3.91
C LEU A 248 -11.43 -2.75 -3.95
N ALA A 249 -10.63 -2.56 -2.89
CA ALA A 249 -9.30 -3.16 -2.79
C ALA A 249 -9.35 -4.69 -2.86
N GLU A 250 -10.30 -5.31 -2.17
CA GLU A 250 -10.52 -6.76 -2.20
C GLU A 250 -10.88 -7.23 -3.61
N SER A 251 -11.81 -6.55 -4.29
CA SER A 251 -12.20 -6.89 -5.66
C SER A 251 -11.05 -6.77 -6.68
N LEU A 252 -10.07 -5.89 -6.42
CA LEU A 252 -8.88 -5.68 -7.25
C LEU A 252 -7.70 -6.56 -6.82
N GLY A 253 -7.86 -7.37 -5.76
CA GLY A 253 -6.78 -8.19 -5.21
C GLY A 253 -5.63 -7.38 -4.60
N ILE A 254 -5.92 -6.15 -4.15
CA ILE A 254 -4.96 -5.25 -3.51
C ILE A 254 -4.93 -5.53 -2.00
N GLU A 255 -3.74 -5.78 -1.45
CA GLU A 255 -3.59 -6.08 -0.03
C GLU A 255 -3.49 -4.78 0.79
N ILE A 256 -4.34 -4.59 1.79
CA ILE A 256 -4.24 -3.47 2.73
C ILE A 256 -3.73 -3.97 4.09
N TYR A 257 -2.77 -3.25 4.67
CA TYR A 257 -2.23 -3.48 6.00
C TYR A 257 -2.26 -2.20 6.83
N THR A 258 -2.78 -2.27 8.05
CA THR A 258 -2.90 -1.10 8.93
C THR A 258 -1.86 -1.16 10.05
N VAL A 259 -1.11 -0.08 10.23
CA VAL A 259 -0.13 0.14 11.29
C VAL A 259 -0.73 1.17 12.26
N LEU A 260 -1.17 0.68 13.42
CA LEU A 260 -1.74 1.52 14.48
C LEU A 260 -0.63 2.09 15.36
N ILE A 261 -0.60 3.40 15.54
CA ILE A 261 0.41 4.10 16.35
C ILE A 261 -0.20 4.55 17.68
N GLY A 262 0.41 4.16 18.79
CA GLY A 262 0.06 4.69 20.12
C GLY A 262 -1.35 4.37 20.59
N LEU A 263 -1.98 3.33 20.03
CA LEU A 263 -3.31 2.85 20.39
C LEU A 263 -3.25 1.45 21.03
N ASP A 264 -3.76 1.34 22.26
CA ASP A 264 -3.88 0.07 22.99
C ASP A 264 -5.14 -0.74 22.65
N TRP A 265 -6.12 -0.11 22.01
CA TRP A 265 -7.45 -0.65 21.75
C TRP A 265 -7.70 -0.86 20.25
N LYS A 266 -8.51 -1.87 19.92
CA LYS A 266 -8.88 -2.19 18.53
C LYS A 266 -10.02 -1.25 18.14
N TYR A 267 -9.81 -0.45 17.11
CA TYR A 267 -10.92 0.21 16.41
C TYR A 267 -11.38 -0.65 15.24
N ASP A 268 -12.67 -0.62 14.94
CA ASP A 268 -13.32 -1.29 13.79
C ASP A 268 -12.80 -0.81 12.41
N PHE A 269 -11.92 0.19 12.41
CA PHE A 269 -11.24 0.74 11.25
C PHE A 269 -10.27 -0.25 10.58
N ALA A 270 -9.69 -1.16 11.35
CA ALA A 270 -8.70 -2.11 10.85
C ALA A 270 -9.34 -3.49 10.65
N GLN A 271 -9.38 -3.95 9.39
CA GLN A 271 -9.59 -5.37 9.09
C GLN A 271 -8.53 -6.24 9.82
N ASP A 272 -8.63 -7.56 9.77
CA ASP A 272 -7.78 -8.49 10.54
C ASP A 272 -6.25 -8.35 10.30
N LYS A 273 -5.85 -7.60 9.28
CA LYS A 273 -4.46 -7.33 8.87
C LYS A 273 -3.90 -6.04 9.49
N PHE A 274 -3.69 -6.02 10.81
CA PHE A 274 -3.09 -4.89 11.50
C PHE A 274 -1.90 -5.25 12.41
N CYS A 275 -1.05 -4.26 12.67
CA CYS A 275 -0.07 -4.29 13.74
C CYS A 275 -0.13 -3.03 14.60
N ARG A 276 0.43 -3.12 15.79
CA ARG A 276 0.52 -2.01 16.75
C ARG A 276 1.97 -1.63 16.94
N VAL A 277 2.22 -0.33 16.96
CA VAL A 277 3.55 0.25 17.11
C VAL A 277 3.48 1.33 18.18
N PHE A 278 4.19 1.12 19.28
CA PHE A 278 4.33 2.09 20.36
C PHE A 278 5.68 2.83 20.29
N ASN A 279 6.65 2.26 19.58
CA ASN A 279 7.93 2.88 19.31
C ASN A 279 8.45 2.46 17.94
N ALA A 280 9.33 3.27 17.32
CA ALA A 280 10.00 2.89 16.07
C ALA A 280 10.76 1.55 16.16
N ARG A 281 11.12 1.12 17.37
CA ARG A 281 11.77 -0.17 17.68
C ARG A 281 10.80 -1.36 17.61
N ASP A 282 9.52 -1.14 17.89
CA ASP A 282 8.50 -2.20 17.85
C ASP A 282 8.13 -2.60 16.42
N LEU A 283 8.51 -1.76 15.45
CA LEU A 283 8.23 -1.96 14.03
C LEU A 283 8.71 -3.33 13.51
N GLY A 284 9.88 -3.77 13.94
CA GLY A 284 10.43 -5.08 13.53
C GLY A 284 9.57 -6.27 13.99
N ARG A 285 9.02 -6.18 15.21
CA ARG A 285 8.10 -7.19 15.76
C ARG A 285 6.74 -7.09 15.08
N ALA A 286 6.21 -5.88 14.98
CA ALA A 286 4.92 -5.58 14.37
C ALA A 286 4.81 -6.08 12.92
N PHE A 287 5.86 -5.90 12.11
CA PHE A 287 5.91 -6.41 10.72
C PHE A 287 6.07 -7.94 10.65
N LYS A 288 6.74 -8.55 11.63
CA LYS A 288 6.83 -10.02 11.71
C LYS A 288 5.45 -10.63 11.97
N ASP A 289 4.66 -10.03 12.85
CA ASP A 289 3.32 -10.51 13.19
C ASP A 289 2.34 -10.37 12.01
N ILE A 290 2.43 -9.28 11.24
CA ILE A 290 1.69 -9.11 9.97
C ILE A 290 2.10 -10.16 8.93
N THR A 291 3.40 -10.44 8.82
CA THR A 291 3.92 -11.37 7.80
C THR A 291 3.50 -12.81 8.10
N ILE A 292 3.46 -13.21 9.37
CA ILE A 292 3.12 -14.58 9.80
C ILE A 292 1.62 -14.85 9.66
N LYS A 293 0.75 -13.87 9.94
CA LYS A 293 -0.71 -14.04 9.79
C LYS A 293 -1.20 -14.17 8.35
N SER A 294 -0.31 -13.99 7.37
CA SER A 294 -0.66 -14.08 5.95
C SER A 294 -0.12 -15.34 5.25
N ILE A 295 0.41 -16.31 6.03
CA ILE A 295 0.72 -17.70 5.64
C ILE A 295 -0.37 -18.59 6.24
#